data_AF-A0A7K3LU18-F1
#
_entry.id   AF-A0A7K3LU18-F1
#
_cell.length_a   1.000
_cell.length_b   1.000
_cell.length_c   1.000
_cell.angle_alpha   90.00
_cell.angle_beta   90.00
_cell.angle_gamma   90.00
#
_symmetry.space_group_name_H-M   'P 1'
#
loop_
_entity.id
_entity.type
_entity.pdbx_description
1 polymer ?
#
loop_
_entity_poly.entity_id
_entity_poly.type
_entity_poly.pdbx_seq_one_letter_code
_entity_poly.pdbx_strand_id
1 'polypeptide(L)'
;MGLITWMRIQRMKDPIPGSLRVEVCPQPDTAVHSASYTAYVIGTASAPGVSPRRVQISTTVPSKRCPVARQRVPVMLDKADPTRVVILWKKVPLRARFDR
;
A
#
# COMPACT_ATOMS: atom_id res chain seq x y z
N MET A 1 8.95 -10.41 5.62
CA MET A 1 7.57 -9.99 5.25
C MET A 1 6.61 -10.26 6.41
N GLY A 2 5.35 -9.79 6.38
CA GLY A 2 4.30 -10.25 7.30
C GLY A 2 3.51 -11.41 6.66
N LEU A 3 3.00 -12.35 7.47
CA LEU A 3 2.37 -13.59 6.98
C LEU A 3 1.24 -13.33 5.98
N ILE A 4 0.36 -12.36 6.27
CA ILE A 4 -0.79 -11.99 5.42
C ILE A 4 -0.34 -11.38 4.08
N THR A 5 0.67 -10.50 4.10
CA THR A 5 1.24 -9.91 2.87
C THR A 5 1.82 -11.00 1.97
N TRP A 6 2.50 -11.99 2.55
CA TRP A 6 3.08 -13.10 1.82
C TRP A 6 2.01 -14.00 1.19
N MET A 7 0.97 -14.37 1.93
CA MET A 7 -0.17 -15.12 1.38
C MET A 7 -0.85 -14.39 0.21
N ARG A 8 -1.03 -13.07 0.30
CA ARG A 8 -1.63 -12.28 -0.79
C ARG A 8 -0.76 -12.28 -2.05
N ILE A 9 0.57 -12.22 -1.90
CA ILE A 9 1.51 -12.29 -3.03
C ILE A 9 1.50 -13.68 -3.66
N GLN A 10 1.41 -14.75 -2.86
CA GLN A 10 1.32 -16.12 -3.40
C GLN A 10 0.06 -16.38 -4.23
N ARG A 11 -0.98 -15.55 -4.09
CA ARG A 11 -2.21 -15.62 -4.91
C ARG A 11 -2.13 -14.81 -6.20
N MET A 12 -1.01 -14.13 -6.46
CA MET A 12 -0.75 -13.44 -7.72
C MET A 12 -0.23 -14.42 -8.76
N LYS A 13 -0.60 -14.21 -10.03
CA LYS A 13 -0.17 -15.06 -11.13
C LYS A 13 1.25 -14.72 -11.59
N ASP A 14 1.60 -13.45 -11.68
CA ASP A 14 2.93 -12.97 -12.09
C ASP A 14 3.37 -11.78 -11.22
N PRO A 15 3.80 -12.01 -9.97
CA PRO A 15 4.11 -10.94 -9.04
C PRO A 15 5.43 -10.22 -9.38
N ILE A 16 5.34 -8.94 -9.72
CA ILE A 16 6.48 -8.07 -10.03
C ILE A 16 6.61 -6.92 -9.03
N PRO A 17 7.85 -6.49 -8.70
CA PRO A 17 8.06 -5.31 -7.87
C PRO A 17 7.67 -4.02 -8.60
N GLY A 18 7.04 -3.10 -7.87
CA GLY A 18 6.65 -1.80 -8.42
C GLY A 18 6.52 -0.72 -7.36
N SER A 19 5.93 0.41 -7.76
CA SER A 19 5.66 1.54 -6.88
C SER A 19 4.23 2.05 -7.03
N LEU A 20 3.65 2.51 -5.91
CA LEU A 20 2.36 3.18 -5.87
C LEU A 20 2.61 4.63 -5.46
N ARG A 21 2.24 5.57 -6.32
CA ARG A 21 2.17 6.99 -5.96
C ARG A 21 0.81 7.24 -5.30
N VAL A 22 0.82 7.42 -3.99
CA VAL A 22 -0.40 7.55 -3.19
C VAL A 22 -1.09 8.88 -3.49
N GLU A 23 -2.39 8.84 -3.72
CA GLU A 23 -3.26 10.02 -3.81
C GLU A 23 -3.98 10.22 -2.48
N VAL A 24 -4.52 9.14 -1.91
CA VAL A 24 -5.33 9.17 -0.69
C VAL A 24 -4.98 7.97 0.20
N CYS A 25 -4.73 8.24 1.48
CA CYS A 25 -4.74 7.27 2.57
C CYS A 25 -5.52 7.90 3.73
N PRO A 26 -6.80 7.56 3.92
CA PRO A 26 -7.61 8.14 4.98
C PRO A 26 -7.17 7.55 6.31
N GLN A 27 -6.87 8.41 7.27
CA GLN A 27 -6.54 8.02 8.63
C GLN A 27 -7.67 8.48 9.55
N PRO A 28 -8.48 7.57 10.12
CA PRO A 28 -9.50 7.95 11.08
C PRO A 28 -8.86 8.47 12.37
N ASP A 29 -9.57 9.31 13.14
CA ASP A 29 -9.05 9.83 14.41
C ASP A 29 -8.70 8.71 15.40
N THR A 30 -9.45 7.62 15.36
CA THR A 30 -9.20 6.40 16.15
C THR A 30 -7.88 5.68 15.81
N ALA A 31 -7.24 6.01 14.68
CA ALA A 31 -5.96 5.43 14.29
C ALA A 31 -4.82 5.80 15.24
N VAL A 32 -4.91 6.94 15.94
CA VAL A 32 -3.88 7.39 16.89
C VAL A 32 -3.68 6.38 18.03
N HIS A 33 -4.77 5.71 18.43
CA HIS A 33 -4.78 4.73 19.53
C HIS A 33 -4.73 3.27 19.06
N SER A 34 -4.69 3.03 17.75
CA SER A 34 -4.74 1.67 17.18
C SER A 34 -3.40 1.26 16.57
N ALA A 35 -3.05 -0.02 16.61
CA ALA A 35 -1.86 -0.54 15.91
C ALA A 35 -2.04 -0.52 14.37
N SER A 36 -3.26 -0.79 13.90
CA SER A 36 -3.67 -0.73 12.51
C SER A 36 -5.17 -0.50 12.36
N TYR A 37 -5.60 -0.12 11.16
CA TYR A 37 -7.02 0.03 10.79
C TYR A 37 -7.23 -0.39 9.33
N THR A 38 -8.47 -0.64 8.95
CA THR A 38 -8.83 -0.93 7.54
C THR A 38 -9.14 0.37 6.82
N ALA A 39 -8.55 0.56 5.64
CA ALA A 39 -8.82 1.72 4.79
C ALA A 39 -8.64 1.39 3.31
N TYR A 40 -9.18 2.28 2.47
CA TYR A 40 -8.89 2.30 1.04
C TYR A 40 -7.69 3.20 0.77
N VAL A 41 -6.63 2.62 0.21
CA VAL A 41 -5.50 3.40 -0.32
C VAL A 41 -5.73 3.58 -1.81
N ILE A 42 -5.77 4.83 -2.26
CA ILE A 42 -5.94 5.18 -3.67
C ILE A 42 -4.63 5.75 -4.19
N GLY A 43 -4.23 5.36 -5.40
CA GLY A 43 -3.07 5.94 -6.04
C GLY A 43 -2.82 5.37 -7.43
N THR A 44 -1.73 5.82 -8.04
CA THR A 44 -1.28 5.33 -9.35
C THR A 44 -0.16 4.31 -9.16
N ALA A 45 -0.43 3.05 -9.51
CA ALA A 45 0.54 1.96 -9.47
C ALA A 45 1.34 1.88 -10.77
N SER A 46 2.61 1.51 -10.68
CA SER A 46 3.53 1.40 -11.82
C SER A 46 4.56 0.31 -11.56
N ALA A 47 4.94 -0.44 -12.60
CA ALA A 47 5.97 -1.47 -12.55
C ALA A 47 6.58 -1.67 -13.96
N PRO A 48 7.78 -2.25 -14.07
CA PRO A 48 8.36 -2.57 -15.38
C PRO A 48 7.43 -3.45 -16.23
N GLY A 49 7.16 -3.02 -17.46
CA GLY A 49 6.27 -3.75 -18.38
C GLY A 49 4.78 -3.66 -18.03
N VAL A 50 4.38 -2.76 -17.13
CA VAL A 50 2.98 -2.48 -16.80
C VAL A 50 2.73 -0.97 -16.87
N SER A 51 1.80 -0.55 -17.73
CA SER A 51 1.41 0.85 -17.86
C SER A 51 0.91 1.41 -16.53
N PRO A 52 1.32 2.64 -16.13
CA PRO A 52 0.83 3.26 -14.91
C PRO A 52 -0.71 3.30 -14.86
N ARG A 53 -1.30 2.86 -13.75
CA ARG A 53 -2.75 2.75 -13.60
C ARG A 53 -3.23 3.17 -12.23
N ARG A 54 -4.36 3.87 -12.18
CA ARG A 54 -5.04 4.20 -10.94
C ARG A 54 -5.69 2.95 -10.33
N VAL A 55 -5.43 2.71 -9.05
CA VAL A 55 -5.94 1.58 -8.27
C VAL A 55 -6.51 2.05 -6.94
N GLN A 56 -7.49 1.30 -6.44
CA GLN A 56 -8.06 1.45 -5.10
C GLN A 56 -7.88 0.13 -4.35
N ILE A 57 -7.20 0.16 -3.21
CA ILE A 57 -6.78 -1.03 -2.48
C ILE A 57 -7.43 -1.01 -1.10
N SER A 58 -8.31 -1.96 -0.81
CA SER A 58 -8.80 -2.20 0.56
C SER A 58 -7.76 -3.02 1.33
N THR A 59 -7.21 -2.45 2.40
CA THR A 59 -6.11 -3.08 3.13
C THR A 59 -6.06 -2.67 4.59
N THR A 60 -5.42 -3.50 5.41
CA THR A 60 -5.05 -3.16 6.77
C THR A 60 -3.80 -2.27 6.74
N VAL A 61 -3.98 -1.02 7.11
CA VAL A 61 -2.95 0.01 7.18
C VAL A 61 -2.38 0.03 8.60
N PRO A 62 -1.05 -0.16 8.79
CA PRO A 62 -0.43 0.11 10.09
C PRO A 62 -0.53 1.61 10.40
N SER A 63 -1.05 1.98 11.57
CA SER A 63 -1.40 3.38 11.85
C SER A 63 -0.20 4.33 11.74
N LYS A 64 1.00 3.85 12.08
CA LYS A 64 2.26 4.60 11.98
C LYS A 64 2.84 4.65 10.56
N ARG A 65 2.20 4.05 9.55
CA ARG A 65 2.71 3.92 8.17
C ARG A 65 1.70 4.32 7.11
N CYS A 66 0.60 4.96 7.47
CA CYS A 66 -0.30 5.55 6.47
C CYS A 66 0.47 6.59 5.64
N PRO A 67 0.62 6.41 4.32
CA PRO A 67 1.44 7.29 3.50
C PRO A 67 0.77 8.65 3.34
N VAL A 68 1.58 9.70 3.20
CA VAL A 68 1.07 11.03 2.82
C VAL A 68 0.76 11.09 1.32
N ALA A 69 -0.10 12.01 0.92
CA ALA A 69 -0.38 12.24 -0.49
C ALA A 69 0.92 12.51 -1.28
N ARG A 70 0.97 12.01 -2.52
CA ARG A 70 2.11 12.02 -3.45
C ARG A 70 3.31 11.16 -3.03
N GLN A 71 3.31 10.56 -1.84
CA GLN A 71 4.37 9.64 -1.43
C GLN A 71 4.39 8.40 -2.34
N ARG A 72 5.59 7.99 -2.76
CA ARG A 72 5.78 6.70 -3.42
C ARG A 72 6.02 5.63 -2.38
N VAL A 73 5.25 4.55 -2.46
CA VAL A 73 5.41 3.38 -1.60
C VAL A 73 5.72 2.14 -2.42
N PRO A 74 6.57 1.24 -1.91
CA PRO A 74 6.88 -0.01 -2.57
C PRO A 74 5.69 -0.96 -2.53
N VAL A 75 5.42 -1.60 -3.66
CA VAL A 75 4.30 -2.54 -3.84
C VAL A 75 4.75 -3.77 -4.64
N MET A 76 3.96 -4.84 -4.57
CA MET A 76 3.95 -5.91 -5.57
C MET A 76 2.71 -5.74 -6.44
N LEU A 77 2.87 -5.81 -7.76
CA LEU A 77 1.78 -5.86 -8.74
C LEU A 77 1.73 -7.26 -9.34
N ASP A 78 0.54 -7.74 -9.67
CA ASP A 78 0.40 -8.88 -10.57
C ASP A 78 0.47 -8.38 -12.02
N LYS A 79 1.48 -8.77 -12.78
CA LYS A 79 1.64 -8.38 -14.18
C LYS A 79 0.51 -8.92 -15.04
N ALA A 80 -0.08 -10.06 -14.68
CA ALA A 80 -1.22 -10.64 -15.39
C ALA A 80 -2.55 -9.98 -15.04
N ASP A 81 -2.65 -9.33 -13.86
CA ASP A 81 -3.81 -8.54 -13.42
C ASP A 81 -3.34 -7.30 -12.63
N PRO A 82 -3.03 -6.19 -13.33
CA PRO A 82 -2.48 -4.98 -12.70
C PRO A 82 -3.37 -4.30 -11.65
N THR A 83 -4.60 -4.77 -11.44
CA THR A 83 -5.48 -4.31 -10.36
C THR A 83 -5.16 -4.97 -9.03
N ARG A 84 -4.47 -6.12 -9.04
CA ARG A 84 -3.99 -6.81 -7.84
C ARG A 84 -2.68 -6.18 -7.39
N VAL A 85 -2.78 -5.39 -6.32
CA VAL A 85 -1.64 -4.68 -5.74
C VAL A 85 -1.54 -4.97 -4.24
N VAL A 86 -0.33 -5.25 -3.78
CA VAL A 86 -0.02 -5.46 -2.36
C VAL A 86 1.04 -4.47 -1.90
N ILE A 87 0.69 -3.64 -0.91
CA ILE A 87 1.63 -2.68 -0.32
C ILE A 87 2.62 -3.39 0.59
N LEU A 88 3.91 -3.10 0.40
CA LEU A 88 4.99 -3.65 1.23
C LEU A 88 5.20 -2.80 2.48
N TRP A 89 4.24 -2.84 3.41
CA TRP A 89 4.20 -1.98 4.60
C TRP A 89 5.49 -1.92 5.41
N LYS A 90 6.25 -3.01 5.53
CA LYS A 90 7.54 -3.03 6.23
C LYS A 90 8.59 -2.09 5.61
N LYS A 91 8.47 -1.79 4.31
CA LYS A 91 9.34 -0.87 3.56
C LYS A 91 8.76 0.55 3.43
N VAL A 92 7.51 0.78 3.88
CA VAL A 92 6.92 2.13 3.93
C VAL A 92 7.51 2.87 5.13
N PRO A 93 8.08 4.08 4.98
CA PRO A 93 8.60 4.85 6.09
C PRO A 93 7.57 5.03 7.21
N LEU A 94 8.04 5.05 8.45
CA LEU A 94 7.21 5.48 9.57
C LEU A 94 6.86 6.95 9.36
N ARG A 95 5.60 7.30 9.62
CA ARG A 95 5.19 8.69 9.72
C ARG A 95 5.86 9.25 10.96
N ALA A 96 6.57 10.37 10.83
CA ALA A 96 7.01 11.13 12.00
C ALA A 96 5.75 11.44 12.82
N ARG A 97 5.80 11.18 14.14
CA ARG A 97 4.72 11.61 15.03
C ARG A 97 4.61 13.13 14.84
N PHE A 98 3.44 13.60 14.44
CA PHE A 98 3.06 14.96 14.79
C PHE A 98 2.75 14.88 16.28
N ASP A 99 3.76 15.15 17.12
CA ASP A 99 3.48 15.65 18.47
C ASP A 99 2.66 16.92 18.25
N ARG A 100 1.42 16.89 18.72
CA ARG A 100 0.49 18.01 18.69
C ARG A 100 0.18 18.39 20.11
#